data_AF-A0A971CSV7-F1
#
_entry.id   AF-A0A971CSV7-F1
#
_cell.length_a   1.000
_cell.length_b   1.000
_cell.length_c   1.000
_cell.angle_alpha   90.00
_cell.angle_beta   90.00
_cell.angle_gamma   90.00
#
_symmetry.space_group_name_H-M   'P 1'
#
loop_
_entity.id
_entity.type
_entity.pdbx_description
1 polymer ?
#
loop_
_entity_poly.entity_id
_entity_poly.type
_entity_poly.pdbx_seq_one_letter_code
_entity_poly.pdbx_strand_id
1 'polypeptide(L)'
;MHNAVPGICRFVFWVHLLVAAVLGVLLLVFPGLVAEWLGYRAWAEWIPVIRSYGAMILGIGGVTSYLGTRARGWDQVEFIVRGEIVYLLLSTVVLLIGLLQESGPTLASAAMAGLSLLFLILFFVAWLRRPIAS
;
A
#
# COMPACT_ATOMS: atom_id res chain seq x y z
N MET A 1 -25.40 -8.68 15.71
CA MET A 1 -24.89 -9.48 14.57
C MET A 1 -23.78 -8.68 13.93
N HIS A 2 -22.55 -9.19 13.87
CA HIS A 2 -21.50 -8.47 13.13
C HIS A 2 -21.74 -8.68 11.64
N ASN A 3 -21.82 -7.59 10.88
CA ASN A 3 -21.95 -7.69 9.44
C ASN A 3 -20.68 -8.35 8.87
N ALA A 4 -20.86 -9.36 8.02
CA ALA A 4 -19.73 -10.09 7.45
C ALA A 4 -18.85 -9.18 6.58
N VAL A 5 -17.53 -9.42 6.60
CA VAL A 5 -16.60 -8.73 5.70
C VAL A 5 -16.89 -9.15 4.25
N PRO A 6 -17.11 -8.20 3.32
CA PRO A 6 -17.37 -8.50 1.92
C PRO A 6 -16.25 -9.35 1.29
N GLY A 7 -16.60 -10.30 0.41
CA GLY A 7 -15.62 -11.17 -0.25
C GLY A 7 -14.53 -10.40 -1.00
N ILE A 8 -14.91 -9.32 -1.68
CA ILE A 8 -13.95 -8.43 -2.35
C ILE A 8 -12.98 -7.78 -1.37
N CYS A 9 -13.44 -7.38 -0.18
CA CYS A 9 -12.57 -6.77 0.83
C CYS A 9 -11.53 -7.77 1.33
N ARG A 10 -11.93 -9.03 1.56
CA ARG A 10 -10.98 -10.11 1.90
C ARG A 10 -9.95 -10.36 0.81
N PHE A 11 -10.40 -10.39 -0.45
CA PHE A 11 -9.50 -10.54 -1.60
C PHE A 11 -8.48 -9.41 -1.67
N VAL A 12 -8.93 -8.16 -1.53
CA VAL A 12 -8.05 -6.98 -1.55
C VAL A 12 -7.03 -7.04 -0.42
N PHE A 13 -7.42 -7.39 0.81
CA PHE A 13 -6.48 -7.58 1.91
C PHE A 13 -5.45 -8.67 1.64
N TRP A 14 -5.83 -9.80 1.04
CA TRP A 14 -4.87 -10.86 0.69
C TRP A 14 -3.86 -10.42 -0.36
N VAL A 15 -4.32 -9.77 -1.43
CA VAL A 15 -3.44 -9.25 -2.48
C VAL A 15 -2.54 -8.16 -1.92
N HIS A 16 -3.08 -7.23 -1.13
CA HIS A 16 -2.31 -6.15 -0.51
C HIS A 16 -1.28 -6.69 0.47
N LEU A 17 -1.62 -7.70 1.29
CA LEU A 17 -0.67 -8.39 2.16
C LEU A 17 0.49 -8.99 1.38
N LEU A 18 0.19 -9.72 0.29
CA LEU A 18 1.23 -10.35 -0.53
C LEU A 18 2.17 -9.30 -1.14
N VAL A 19 1.60 -8.25 -1.72
CA VAL A 19 2.38 -7.17 -2.33
C VAL A 19 3.20 -6.42 -1.28
N ALA A 20 2.61 -6.07 -0.14
CA ALA A 20 3.31 -5.40 0.95
C ALA A 20 4.43 -6.27 1.52
N ALA A 21 4.21 -7.57 1.67
CA ALA A 21 5.23 -8.51 2.13
C ALA A 21 6.41 -8.59 1.13
N VAL A 22 6.13 -8.81 -0.15
CA VAL A 22 7.17 -8.94 -1.19
C VAL A 22 7.92 -7.63 -1.34
N LEU A 23 7.22 -6.52 -1.60
CA LEU A 23 7.83 -5.22 -1.83
C LEU A 23 8.56 -4.72 -0.58
N GLY A 24 7.93 -4.86 0.59
CA GLY A 24 8.50 -4.43 1.85
C GLY A 24 9.77 -5.19 2.23
N VAL A 25 9.80 -6.52 2.05
CA VAL A 25 11.01 -7.32 2.26
C VAL A 25 12.11 -6.94 1.26
N LEU A 26 11.77 -6.76 -0.02
CA LEU A 26 12.75 -6.37 -1.04
C LEU A 26 13.39 -5.01 -0.72
N LEU A 27 12.58 -4.01 -0.36
CA LEU A 27 13.07 -2.68 0.01
C LEU A 27 13.88 -2.69 1.32
N LEU A 28 13.51 -3.54 2.28
CA LEU A 28 14.19 -3.61 3.58
C LEU A 28 15.53 -4.37 3.49
N VAL A 29 15.54 -5.52 2.84
CA VAL A 29 16.70 -6.44 2.83
C VAL A 29 17.63 -6.16 1.65
N PHE A 30 17.07 -5.81 0.49
CA PHE A 30 17.82 -5.59 -0.76
C PHE A 30 17.64 -4.17 -1.34
N PRO A 31 17.78 -3.09 -0.54
CA PRO A 31 17.47 -1.73 -0.98
C PRO A 31 18.28 -1.29 -2.20
N GLY A 32 19.56 -1.67 -2.31
CA GLY A 32 20.41 -1.28 -3.45
C GLY A 32 19.93 -1.89 -4.78
N LEU A 33 19.59 -3.19 -4.76
CA LEU A 33 19.05 -3.88 -5.94
C LEU A 33 17.74 -3.23 -6.41
N VAL A 34 16.83 -2.96 -5.48
CA VAL A 34 15.55 -2.31 -5.80
C VAL A 34 15.78 -0.88 -6.29
N ALA A 35 16.66 -0.11 -5.65
CA ALA A 35 16.94 1.25 -6.05
C ALA A 35 17.50 1.32 -7.48
N GLU A 36 18.42 0.43 -7.83
CA GLU A 36 18.96 0.32 -9.18
C GLU A 36 17.87 0.00 -10.21
N TRP A 37 17.04 -1.00 -9.93
CA TRP A 37 15.90 -1.37 -10.81
C TRP A 37 14.89 -0.26 -10.98
N LEU A 38 14.70 0.57 -9.95
CA LEU A 38 13.79 1.72 -9.97
C LEU A 38 14.45 3.00 -10.52
N GLY A 39 15.71 2.94 -10.95
CA GLY A 39 16.40 4.02 -11.65
C GLY A 39 17.07 5.07 -10.76
N TYR A 40 17.31 4.77 -9.48
CA TYR A 40 18.11 5.65 -8.62
C TYR A 40 19.59 5.60 -9.04
N ARG A 41 20.17 6.75 -9.42
CA ARG A 41 21.57 6.84 -9.88
C ARG A 41 22.60 7.02 -8.75
N ALA A 42 22.19 7.55 -7.60
CA ALA A 42 23.03 7.78 -6.42
C ALA A 42 22.40 7.15 -5.16
N TRP A 43 22.00 5.88 -5.24
CA TRP A 43 21.14 5.24 -4.23
C TRP A 43 21.78 5.05 -2.85
N ALA A 44 23.11 5.17 -2.71
CA ALA A 44 23.81 4.91 -1.46
C ALA A 44 23.31 5.78 -0.30
N GLU A 45 23.08 7.07 -0.54
CA GLU A 45 22.54 8.01 0.46
C GLU A 45 21.07 7.75 0.79
N TRP A 46 20.33 7.14 -0.14
CA TRP A 46 18.91 6.83 0.00
C TRP A 46 18.65 5.48 0.68
N ILE A 47 19.66 4.62 0.87
CA ILE A 47 19.50 3.30 1.49
C ILE A 47 18.73 3.35 2.82
N PRO A 48 19.05 4.24 3.78
CA PRO A 48 18.32 4.29 5.05
C PRO A 48 16.85 4.67 4.87
N VAL A 49 16.56 5.55 3.92
CA VAL A 49 15.19 5.99 3.59
C VAL A 49 14.41 4.85 2.94
N ILE A 50 14.99 4.17 1.95
CA ILE A 50 14.39 3.02 1.25
C ILE A 50 14.10 1.88 2.23
N ARG A 51 15.03 1.58 3.14
CA ARG A 51 14.82 0.58 4.20
C ARG A 51 13.68 0.98 5.15
N SER A 52 13.66 2.23 5.59
CA SER A 52 12.60 2.75 6.46
C SER A 52 11.24 2.65 5.76
N TYR A 53 11.19 2.95 4.46
CA TYR A 53 9.99 2.79 3.65
C TYR A 53 9.56 1.33 3.52
N GLY A 54 10.50 0.40 3.30
CA GLY A 54 10.23 -1.04 3.32
C GLY A 54 9.68 -1.54 4.66
N ALA A 55 10.28 -1.10 5.77
CA ALA A 55 9.80 -1.41 7.12
C ALA A 55 8.39 -0.84 7.37
N MET A 56 8.10 0.37 6.89
CA MET A 56 6.77 0.98 6.99
C MET A 56 5.73 0.20 6.17
N ILE A 57 6.07 -0.25 4.95
CA ILE A 57 5.19 -1.08 4.13
C ILE A 57 4.88 -2.42 4.83
N LEU A 58 5.88 -3.06 5.43
CA LEU A 58 5.68 -4.31 6.18
C LEU A 58 4.85 -4.10 7.45
N GLY A 59 5.25 -3.10 8.24
CA GLY A 59 4.68 -2.84 9.56
C GLY A 59 3.26 -2.29 9.49
N ILE A 60 3.00 -1.35 8.60
CA ILE A 60 1.67 -0.78 8.42
C ILE A 60 0.93 -1.66 7.42
N GLY A 61 1.27 -1.59 6.13
CA GLY A 61 0.52 -2.28 5.07
C GLY A 61 0.42 -3.79 5.24
N GLY A 62 1.53 -4.46 5.60
CA GLY A 62 1.54 -5.90 5.83
C GLY A 62 0.71 -6.32 7.05
N VAL A 63 0.96 -5.72 8.22
CA VAL A 63 0.23 -6.11 9.46
C VAL A 63 -1.25 -5.75 9.38
N THR A 64 -1.61 -4.54 8.92
CA THR A 64 -3.02 -4.13 8.79
C THR A 64 -3.76 -5.03 7.82
N SER A 65 -3.11 -5.44 6.72
CA SER A 65 -3.71 -6.37 5.76
C SER A 65 -3.86 -7.77 6.32
N TYR A 66 -2.85 -8.27 7.04
CA TYR A 66 -2.96 -9.55 7.73
C TYR A 66 -4.14 -9.56 8.70
N LEU A 67 -4.30 -8.52 9.53
CA LEU A 67 -5.45 -8.37 10.41
C LEU A 67 -6.76 -8.31 9.61
N GLY A 68 -6.77 -7.57 8.50
CA GLY A 68 -7.90 -7.50 7.57
C GLY A 68 -8.34 -8.85 7.00
N THR A 69 -7.40 -9.73 6.63
CA THR A 69 -7.71 -11.09 6.16
C THR A 69 -8.35 -11.96 7.24
N ARG A 70 -7.98 -11.73 8.51
CA ARG A 70 -8.44 -12.51 9.68
C ARG A 70 -9.70 -11.97 10.32
N ALA A 71 -10.14 -10.77 9.93
CA ALA A 71 -11.31 -10.15 10.51
C ALA A 71 -12.58 -10.98 10.31
N ARG A 72 -13.42 -11.00 11.34
CA ARG A 72 -14.69 -11.74 11.37
C ARG A 72 -15.90 -10.86 11.04
N GLY A 73 -15.77 -9.55 11.24
CA GLY A 73 -16.83 -8.58 10.96
C GLY A 73 -16.28 -7.28 10.37
N TRP A 74 -17.15 -6.56 9.66
CA TRP A 74 -16.82 -5.28 9.02
C TRP A 74 -16.31 -4.24 10.03
N ASP A 75 -16.92 -4.17 11.22
CA ASP A 75 -16.55 -3.22 12.27
C ASP A 75 -15.06 -3.30 12.66
N GLN A 76 -14.45 -4.48 12.51
CA GLN A 76 -13.03 -4.71 12.81
C GLN A 76 -12.08 -4.13 11.75
N VAL A 77 -12.55 -4.00 10.51
CA VAL A 77 -11.74 -3.55 9.36
C VAL A 77 -12.12 -2.18 8.86
N GLU A 78 -13.24 -1.62 9.32
CA GLU A 78 -13.75 -0.35 8.83
C GLU A 78 -12.70 0.77 8.93
N PHE A 79 -12.06 0.90 10.10
CA PHE A 79 -11.00 1.88 10.30
C PHE A 79 -9.76 1.61 9.43
N ILE A 80 -9.43 0.33 9.20
CA ILE A 80 -8.32 -0.05 8.33
C ILE A 80 -8.61 0.38 6.89
N VAL A 81 -9.80 0.04 6.35
CA VAL A 81 -10.19 0.39 4.99
C VAL A 81 -10.21 1.91 4.79
N ARG A 82 -10.77 2.67 5.75
CA ARG A 82 -10.75 4.15 5.70
C ARG A 82 -9.31 4.68 5.70
N GLY A 83 -8.46 4.13 6.56
CA GLY A 83 -7.05 4.50 6.65
C GLY A 83 -6.29 4.24 5.35
N GLU A 84 -6.46 3.06 4.76
CA GLU A 84 -5.88 2.70 3.46
C GLU A 84 -6.34 3.65 2.36
N ILE A 85 -7.64 3.96 2.27
CA ILE A 85 -8.15 4.91 1.26
C ILE A 85 -7.49 6.29 1.40
N VAL A 86 -7.41 6.82 2.63
CA VAL A 86 -6.79 8.13 2.87
C VAL A 86 -5.30 8.10 2.55
N TYR A 87 -4.58 7.10 3.04
CA TYR A 87 -3.14 6.96 2.80
C TYR A 87 -2.83 6.80 1.31
N LEU A 88 -3.53 5.92 0.61
CA LEU A 88 -3.31 5.64 -0.81
C LEU A 88 -3.68 6.85 -1.68
N LEU A 89 -4.72 7.60 -1.34
CA LEU A 89 -5.05 8.86 -2.00
C LEU A 89 -3.90 9.87 -1.86
N LEU A 90 -3.44 10.11 -0.63
CA LEU A 90 -2.35 11.05 -0.37
C LEU A 90 -1.05 10.61 -1.04
N SER A 91 -0.70 9.32 -0.91
CA SER A 91 0.47 8.73 -1.56
C SER A 91 0.42 8.91 -3.08
N THR A 92 -0.72 8.62 -3.71
CA THR A 92 -0.91 8.78 -5.16
C THR A 92 -0.72 10.23 -5.57
N VAL A 93 -1.34 11.19 -4.87
CA VAL A 93 -1.20 12.62 -5.17
C VAL A 93 0.26 13.07 -5.03
N VAL A 94 0.93 12.72 -3.94
CA VAL A 94 2.34 13.09 -3.72
C VAL A 94 3.24 12.52 -4.82
N LEU A 95 3.05 11.26 -5.21
CA LEU A 95 3.85 10.63 -6.25
C LEU A 95 3.58 11.23 -7.64
N LEU A 96 2.34 11.59 -7.94
CA LEU A 96 2.00 12.29 -9.19
C LEU A 96 2.59 13.71 -9.23
N ILE A 97 2.53 14.45 -8.13
CA ILE A 97 3.20 15.76 -8.03
C ILE A 97 4.71 15.57 -8.22
N GLY A 98 5.31 14.55 -7.61
CA GLY A 98 6.73 14.26 -7.77
C GLY A 98 7.12 13.94 -9.22
N LEU A 99 6.26 13.21 -9.95
CA LEU A 99 6.44 12.98 -11.38
C LEU A 99 6.39 14.27 -12.20
N LEU A 100 5.43 15.16 -11.91
CA LEU A 100 5.29 16.45 -12.60
C LEU A 100 6.45 17.40 -12.33
N GLN A 101 7.07 17.28 -11.15
CA GLN A 101 8.21 18.09 -10.74
C GLN A 101 9.56 17.44 -11.08
N GLU A 102 9.55 16.24 -11.67
CA GLU A 102 10.74 15.42 -11.91
C GLU A 102 11.59 15.21 -10.63
N SER A 103 10.93 15.19 -9.46
CA SER A 103 11.59 15.06 -8.16
C SER A 103 11.84 13.58 -7.83
N GLY A 104 12.91 13.05 -8.41
CA GLY A 104 13.38 11.67 -8.18
C GLY A 104 13.24 10.77 -9.41
N PRO A 105 13.47 9.46 -9.25
CA PRO A 105 13.46 8.55 -10.39
C PRO A 105 12.06 8.36 -10.95
N THR A 106 11.87 8.71 -12.22
CA THR A 106 10.58 8.64 -12.91
C THR A 106 9.96 7.24 -12.84
N LEU A 107 10.77 6.20 -13.03
CA LEU A 107 10.28 4.81 -12.99
C LEU A 107 9.78 4.42 -11.59
N ALA A 108 10.52 4.76 -10.54
CA ALA A 108 10.12 4.54 -9.15
C ALA A 108 8.78 5.20 -8.85
N SER A 109 8.68 6.50 -9.14
CA SER A 109 7.49 7.30 -8.83
C SER A 109 6.28 6.82 -9.64
N ALA A 110 6.45 6.48 -10.92
CA ALA A 110 5.36 5.96 -11.75
C ALA A 110 4.87 4.58 -11.30
N ALA A 111 5.80 3.65 -11.00
CA ALA A 111 5.44 2.33 -10.51
C ALA A 111 4.69 2.40 -9.18
N MET A 112 5.19 3.19 -8.22
CA MET A 112 4.55 3.38 -6.93
C MET A 112 3.21 4.13 -7.05
N ALA A 113 3.10 5.14 -7.90
CA ALA A 113 1.85 5.87 -8.12
C ALA A 113 0.78 4.93 -8.71
N GLY A 114 1.15 4.11 -9.70
CA GLY A 114 0.25 3.13 -10.29
C GLY A 114 -0.22 2.09 -9.28
N LEU A 115 0.69 1.60 -8.44
CA LEU A 115 0.35 0.64 -7.39
C LEU A 115 -0.56 1.25 -6.32
N SER A 116 -0.26 2.47 -5.85
CA SER A 116 -1.09 3.19 -4.89
C SER A 116 -2.49 3.47 -5.44
N LEU A 117 -2.57 3.89 -6.71
CA LEU A 117 -3.85 4.13 -7.39
C LEU A 117 -4.66 2.84 -7.54
N LEU A 118 -4.03 1.74 -7.91
CA LEU A 118 -4.68 0.43 -8.03
C LEU A 118 -5.30 0.03 -6.68
N PHE A 119 -4.53 0.07 -5.59
CA PHE A 119 -5.05 -0.29 -4.28
C PHE A 119 -6.10 0.71 -3.77
N LEU A 120 -5.96 2.00 -4.08
CA LEU A 120 -6.97 3.01 -3.75
C LEU A 120 -8.32 2.62 -4.37
N ILE A 121 -8.32 2.29 -5.67
CA ILE A 121 -9.54 1.87 -6.37
C ILE A 121 -10.10 0.59 -5.72
N LEU A 122 -9.26 -0.41 -5.46
CA LEU A 122 -9.70 -1.68 -4.88
C LEU A 122 -10.31 -1.52 -3.49
N PHE A 123 -9.66 -0.75 -2.60
CA PHE A 123 -10.21 -0.46 -1.27
C PHE A 123 -11.44 0.42 -1.33
N PHE A 124 -11.52 1.36 -2.27
CA PHE A 124 -12.72 2.17 -2.47
C PHE A 124 -13.90 1.33 -2.96
N VAL A 125 -13.70 0.39 -3.90
CA VAL A 125 -14.75 -0.55 -4.30
C VAL A 125 -15.16 -1.42 -3.12
N ALA A 126 -14.22 -1.91 -2.31
CA ALA A 126 -14.54 -2.66 -1.09
C ALA A 126 -15.39 -1.82 -0.11
N TRP A 127 -15.09 -0.53 0.03
CA TRP A 127 -15.86 0.41 0.84
C TRP A 127 -17.28 0.64 0.32
N LEU A 128 -17.46 0.74 -1.00
CA LEU A 128 -18.80 0.86 -1.61
C LEU A 128 -19.64 -0.41 -1.43
N ARG A 129 -18.99 -1.57 -1.30
CA ARG A 129 -19.63 -2.87 -1.07
C ARG A 129 -19.79 -3.20 0.42
N ARG A 130 -19.52 -2.24 1.31
CA ARG A 130 -19.65 -2.47 2.75
C ARG A 130 -21.11 -2.76 3.14
N PRO A 131 -21.33 -3.55 4.20
CA PRO A 131 -22.65 -3.69 4.80
C PRO A 131 -23.13 -2.34 5.33
N ILE A 132 -24.33 -1.92 4.94
CA ILE A 132 -25.00 -0.74 5.49
C ILE A 132 -25.83 -1.22 6.67
N ALA A 133 -25.64 -0.65 7.86
CA ALA A 133 -26.48 -0.94 9.00
C ALA A 133 -27.93 -0.56 8.65
N SER A 134 -28.81 -1.56 8.64
CA SER A 134 -30.26 -1.41 8.53
C SER A 134 -30.88 -0.91 9.83
#